data_AF-A0A1T4Y1T6-F1
#
_entry.id   AF-A0A1T4Y1T6-F1
#
_cell.length_a   1.000
_cell.length_b   1.000
_cell.length_c   1.000
_cell.angle_alpha   90.00
_cell.angle_beta   90.00
_cell.angle_gamma   90.00
#
_symmetry.space_group_name_H-M   'P 1'
#
loop_
_entity.id
_entity.type
_entity.pdbx_description
1 polymer ?
#
loop_
_entity_poly.entity_id
_entity_poly.type
_entity_poly.pdbx_seq_one_letter_code
_entity_poly.pdbx_strand_id
1 'polypeptide(L)' 'MPNTKGKNARQHVQDVANHLQQAQNCLNAALGSVEKPENRQYIQNTLNAVNSAMQAVNSTLTNYKE' A
#
# COMPACT_ATOMS: atom_id res chain seq x y z
N MET A 1 -10.83 25.31 22.59
CA MET A 1 -11.49 24.63 21.45
C MET A 1 -10.44 23.75 20.79
N PRO A 2 -10.64 22.43 20.62
CA PRO A 2 -9.67 21.60 19.93
C PRO A 2 -9.76 21.91 18.42
N ASN A 3 -8.67 22.43 17.87
CA ASN A 3 -8.49 22.69 16.45
C ASN A 3 -8.36 21.35 15.70
N THR A 4 -9.47 20.69 15.38
CA THR A 4 -9.47 19.50 14.51
C THR A 4 -9.40 19.96 13.06
N LYS A 5 -8.24 20.46 12.62
CA LYS A 5 -7.92 20.50 11.19
C LYS A 5 -7.89 19.03 10.72
N GLY A 6 -8.89 18.65 9.94
CA GLY A 6 -8.93 17.34 9.28
C GLY A 6 -7.66 17.09 8.47
N LYS A 7 -7.42 15.83 8.09
CA LYS A 7 -6.24 15.46 7.29
C LYS A 7 -6.20 16.28 6.01
N ASN A 8 -5.02 16.82 5.69
CA ASN A 8 -4.80 17.45 4.39
C ASN A 8 -4.59 16.38 3.31
N ALA A 9 -4.63 16.78 2.03
CA ALA A 9 -4.52 15.83 0.93
C ALA A 9 -3.20 15.03 0.95
N ARG A 10 -2.07 15.65 1.33
CA ARG A 10 -0.79 14.95 1.52
C ARG A 10 -0.87 13.87 2.61
N GLN A 11 -1.53 14.15 3.73
CA GLN A 11 -1.75 13.19 4.81
C GLN A 11 -2.64 12.02 4.37
N HIS A 12 -3.63 12.26 3.50
CA HIS A 12 -4.40 11.17 2.89
C HIS A 12 -3.53 10.30 1.96
N VAL A 13 -2.63 10.90 1.16
CA VAL A 13 -1.69 10.13 0.34
C VAL A 13 -0.74 9.29 1.23
N GLN A 14 -0.30 9.85 2.37
CA GLN A 14 0.52 9.11 3.35
C GLN A 14 -0.25 7.92 3.95
N ASP A 15 -1.54 8.09 4.26
CA ASP A 15 -2.37 6.97 4.73
C ASP A 15 -2.43 5.84 3.70
N VAL A 16 -2.58 6.18 2.41
CA VAL A 16 -2.58 5.18 1.34
C VAL A 16 -1.26 4.42 1.29
N ALA A 17 -0.11 5.11 1.43
CA ALA A 17 1.20 4.46 1.50
C ALA A 17 1.26 3.45 2.65
N ASN A 18 0.76 3.83 3.83
CA ASN A 18 0.73 2.97 5.02
C ASN A 18 -0.15 1.73 4.80
N HIS A 19 -1.35 1.90 4.22
CA HIS A 19 -2.25 0.78 3.93
C HIS A 19 -1.67 -0.17 2.87
N LEU A 20 -1.01 0.35 1.83
CA LEU A 20 -0.34 -0.49 0.84
C LEU A 20 0.81 -1.29 1.45
N GLN A 21 1.58 -0.69 2.37
CA GLN A 21 2.64 -1.40 3.08
C GLN A 21 2.08 -2.54 3.95
N GLN A 22 0.94 -2.30 4.63
CA GLN A 22 0.25 -3.35 5.38
C GLN A 22 -0.27 -4.47 4.46
N ALA A 23 -0.87 -4.11 3.33
CA ALA A 23 -1.32 -5.07 2.32
C ALA A 23 -0.17 -5.91 1.76
N GLN A 24 0.99 -5.29 1.49
CA GLN A 24 2.20 -5.98 1.06
C GLN A 24 2.63 -7.03 2.08
N ASN A 25 2.65 -6.67 3.36
CA ASN A 25 3.03 -7.58 4.44
C ASN A 25 2.05 -8.77 4.55
N CYS A 26 0.74 -8.52 4.45
CA CYS A 26 -0.27 -9.57 4.45
C CYS A 26 -0.12 -10.53 3.26
N LEU A 27 0.16 -10.00 2.06
CA LEU A 27 0.37 -10.82 0.85
C LEU A 27 1.64 -11.68 0.95
N ASN A 28 2.73 -11.12 1.51
CA ASN A 28 3.94 -11.89 1.78
C ASN A 28 3.69 -13.03 2.77
N ALA A 29 2.92 -12.78 3.84
CA ALA A 29 2.53 -13.84 4.77
C ALA A 29 1.68 -14.93 4.08
N ALA A 30 0.74 -14.53 3.22
CA ALA A 30 -0.09 -15.46 2.44
C ALA A 30 0.74 -16.31 1.46
N LEU A 31 1.78 -15.74 0.83
CA LEU A 31 2.73 -16.52 0.02
C LEU A 31 3.50 -17.56 0.83
N GLY A 32 3.75 -17.29 2.11
CA GLY A 32 4.39 -18.23 3.02
C GLY A 32 3.49 -19.41 3.40
N SER A 33 2.18 -19.21 3.47
CA SER A 33 1.22 -20.23 3.95
C SER A 33 0.41 -20.91 2.85
N VAL A 34 0.44 -20.43 1.61
CA VAL A 34 -0.38 -20.97 0.52
C VAL A 34 0.12 -22.33 0.02
N GLU A 35 -0.77 -23.32 0.05
CA GLU A 35 -0.47 -24.70 -0.35
C GLU A 35 -0.61 -24.93 -1.86
N LYS A 36 -1.62 -24.32 -2.49
CA LYS A 36 -1.92 -24.52 -3.91
C LYS A 36 -1.04 -23.62 -4.80
N PRO A 37 -0.31 -24.18 -5.79
CA PRO A 37 0.52 -23.38 -6.69
C PRO A 37 -0.24 -22.33 -7.49
N GLU A 38 -1.49 -22.61 -7.93
CA GLU A 38 -2.27 -21.59 -8.66
C GLU A 38 -2.58 -20.38 -7.77
N ASN A 39 -2.97 -20.63 -6.51
CA ASN A 39 -3.22 -19.57 -5.53
C ASN A 39 -1.94 -18.76 -5.24
N ARG A 40 -0.77 -19.42 -5.18
CA ARG A 40 0.52 -18.73 -5.06
C ARG A 40 0.74 -17.74 -6.21
N GLN A 41 0.44 -18.15 -7.44
CA GLN A 41 0.55 -17.26 -8.60
C GLN A 41 -0.41 -16.07 -8.51
N TYR A 42 -1.67 -16.30 -8.10
CA TYR A 42 -2.63 -15.21 -7.92
C TYR A 42 -2.19 -14.22 -6.84
N ILE A 43 -1.73 -14.71 -5.68
CA ILE A 43 -1.22 -13.85 -4.60
C ILE A 43 0.02 -13.06 -5.06
N GLN A 44 0.93 -13.70 -5.80
CA GLN A 44 2.11 -13.02 -6.35
C GLN A 44 1.72 -11.90 -7.33
N ASN A 45 0.71 -12.14 -8.18
CA ASN A 45 0.20 -11.13 -9.10
C ASN A 45 -0.38 -9.93 -8.33
N THR A 46 -1.16 -10.17 -7.27
CA THR A 46 -1.69 -9.12 -6.40
C THR A 46 -0.56 -8.36 -5.69
N LEU A 47 0.45 -9.05 -5.19
CA LEU A 47 1.62 -8.43 -4.56
C LEU A 47 2.37 -7.51 -5.52
N ASN A 48 2.55 -7.94 -6.78
CA ASN A 48 3.17 -7.11 -7.80
C ASN A 48 2.37 -5.83 -8.07
N ALA A 49 1.03 -5.92 -8.13
CA ALA A 49 0.16 -4.74 -8.28
C ALA A 49 0.27 -3.77 -7.08
N VAL A 50 0.33 -4.29 -5.86
CA VAL A 50 0.56 -3.48 -4.65
C VAL A 50 1.92 -2.78 -4.69
N ASN A 51 2.98 -3.48 -5.12
CA ASN A 51 4.31 -2.89 -5.25
C ASN A 51 4.32 -1.72 -6.27
N SER A 52 3.68 -1.89 -7.41
CA SER A 52 3.52 -0.81 -8.41
C SER A 52 2.73 0.37 -7.85
N ALA A 53 1.65 0.10 -7.11
CA ALA A 53 0.86 1.16 -6.46
C ALA A 53 1.69 1.93 -5.41
N MET A 54 2.52 1.23 -4.62
CA MET A 54 3.41 1.89 -3.65
C MET A 54 4.44 2.79 -4.35
N GLN A 55 5.00 2.37 -5.48
CA GLN A 55 5.92 3.22 -6.25
C GLN A 55 5.23 4.50 -6.72
N ALA A 56 4.00 4.39 -7.23
CA ALA A 56 3.20 5.54 -7.65
C ALA A 56 2.92 6.50 -6.47
N VAL A 57 2.48 5.97 -5.34
CA VAL A 57 2.19 6.77 -4.12
C VAL A 57 3.45 7.44 -3.58
N ASN A 58 4.59 6.74 -3.55
CA ASN A 58 5.86 7.32 -3.12
C ASN A 58 6.33 8.44 -4.07
N SER A 59 6.10 8.26 -5.38
CA SER A 59 6.35 9.32 -6.36
C SER A 59 5.47 10.53 -6.12
N THR A 60 4.18 10.33 -5.83
CA THR A 60 3.27 11.42 -5.43
C THR A 60 3.78 12.15 -4.19
N LEU A 61 4.13 11.42 -3.12
CA LEU A 61 4.61 12.02 -1.86
C LEU A 61 5.92 12.81 -2.05
N THR A 62 6.83 12.29 -2.88
CA THR A 62 8.12 12.92 -3.17
C THR A 62 7.94 14.22 -3.94
N ASN A 63 6.99 14.25 -4.88
CA ASN A 63 6.75 15.41 -5.75
C ASN A 63 5.63 16.33 -5.24
N TYR A 64 5.01 16.01 -4.10
CA TYR A 64 3.90 16.78 -3.55
C TYR A 64 4.35 18.20 -3.19
N LYS A 65 3.66 19.21 -3.73
CA LYS A 65 3.87 20.63 -3.41
C LYS A 65 2.65 21.17 -2.66
N GLU A 66 2.89 21.99 -1.65
CA GLU A 66 1.84 22.68 -0.87
C GLU A 66 1.29 23.92 -1.60
#